data_AF-A0A1C9WVI7-F1
#
_entry.id   AF-A0A1C9WVI7-F1
#
_cell.length_a   1.000
_cell.length_b   1.000
_cell.length_c   1.000
_cell.angle_alpha   90.00
_cell.angle_beta   90.00
_cell.angle_gamma   90.00
#
_symmetry.space_group_name_H-M   'P 1'
#
loop_
_entity.id
_entity.type
_entity.pdbx_description
1 polymer ?
#
loop_
_entity_poly.entity_id
_entity_poly.type
_entity_poly.pdbx_seq_one_letter_code
_entity_poly.pdbx_strand_id
1 'polypeptide(L)'
;MNETVIREALGEVAAALEPVQPSVERLPDGTIKDSCLYPFDKGGATTNALLVEVHTYPSPQVAVDSDPFALLMNAVDLPGLRKPTKFAVNTLSESTEFAVASLDGARVVRLVAALPSATAWDRAAGQDHMLKLATAAGL
;
A
#
# COMPACT_ATOMS: atom_id res chain seq x y z
N MET A 1 9.96 -0.51 -4.96
CA MET A 1 9.99 -1.96 -4.68
C MET A 1 10.31 -2.70 -5.98
N ASN A 2 10.97 -3.86 -5.96
CA ASN A 2 11.22 -4.61 -7.21
C ASN A 2 10.09 -5.63 -7.47
N GLU A 3 9.92 -6.02 -8.74
CA GLU A 3 8.83 -6.92 -9.16
C GLU A 3 8.92 -8.31 -8.54
N THR A 4 10.13 -8.85 -8.36
CA THR A 4 10.36 -10.17 -7.75
C THR A 4 9.77 -10.24 -6.35
N VAL A 5 10.06 -9.23 -5.51
CA VAL A 5 9.52 -9.13 -4.14
C VAL A 5 8.00 -9.09 -4.15
N ILE A 6 7.39 -8.34 -5.09
CA ILE A 6 5.93 -8.23 -5.19
C ILE A 6 5.33 -9.59 -5.53
N ARG A 7 5.91 -10.31 -6.49
CA ARG A 7 5.43 -11.65 -6.89
C ARG A 7 5.59 -12.68 -5.78
N GLU A 8 6.70 -12.66 -5.05
CA GLU A 8 6.91 -13.55 -3.89
C GLU A 8 5.94 -13.26 -2.75
N ALA A 9 5.68 -11.98 -2.47
CA ALA A 9 4.79 -11.59 -1.39
C ALA A 9 3.33 -11.86 -1.71
N LEU A 10 2.88 -11.60 -2.95
CA LEU A 10 1.48 -11.65 -3.35
C LEU A 10 1.07 -12.94 -4.06
N GLY A 11 2.02 -13.75 -4.53
CA GLY A 11 1.73 -15.03 -5.17
C GLY A 11 0.97 -14.89 -6.50
N GLU A 12 -0.05 -15.72 -6.69
CA GLU A 12 -0.75 -15.86 -7.97
C GLU A 12 -1.43 -14.58 -8.46
N VAL A 13 -1.87 -13.68 -7.56
CA VAL A 13 -2.51 -12.43 -7.99
C VAL A 13 -1.53 -11.52 -8.74
N ALA A 14 -0.23 -11.62 -8.43
CA ALA A 14 0.82 -10.87 -9.12
C ALA A 14 1.47 -11.68 -10.24
N ALA A 15 0.90 -12.80 -10.69
CA ALA A 15 1.46 -13.62 -11.77
C ALA A 15 1.54 -12.86 -13.10
N ALA A 16 0.58 -11.97 -13.35
CA ALA A 16 0.54 -11.09 -14.52
C ALA A 16 0.94 -9.65 -14.19
N LEU A 17 1.81 -9.44 -13.18
CA LEU A 17 2.34 -8.11 -12.84
C LEU A 17 2.94 -7.46 -14.09
N GLU A 18 2.48 -6.26 -14.40
CA GLU A 18 2.96 -5.43 -15.51
C GLU A 18 4.00 -4.40 -15.02
N PRO A 19 4.75 -3.77 -15.94
CA PRO A 19 5.77 -2.78 -15.58
C PRO A 19 5.23 -1.65 -14.71
N VAL A 20 6.06 -1.22 -13.77
CA VAL A 20 5.74 -0.12 -12.84
C VAL A 20 5.47 1.19 -13.57
N GLN A 21 4.47 1.93 -13.09
CA GLN A 21 4.18 3.30 -13.51
C GLN A 21 4.53 4.25 -12.35
N PRO A 22 5.76 4.81 -12.34
CA PRO A 22 6.18 5.74 -11.29
C PRO A 22 5.64 7.14 -11.55
N SER A 23 5.27 7.85 -10.49
CA SER A 23 4.96 9.27 -10.51
C SER A 23 5.53 9.95 -9.26
N VAL A 24 6.04 11.16 -9.44
CA VAL A 24 6.51 11.99 -8.33
C VAL A 24 5.87 13.36 -8.46
N GLU A 25 5.23 13.80 -7.39
CA GLU A 25 4.55 15.09 -7.30
C GLU A 25 5.03 15.85 -6.06
N ARG A 26 5.21 17.17 -6.19
CA ARG A 26 5.44 18.07 -5.06
C ARG A 26 4.20 18.90 -4.84
N LEU A 27 3.58 18.75 -3.68
CA LEU A 27 2.37 19.46 -3.29
C LEU A 27 2.69 20.90 -2.80
N PRO A 28 1.71 21.81 -2.81
CA PRO A 28 1.91 23.20 -2.37
C PRO A 28 2.37 23.36 -0.92
N ASP A 29 2.05 22.40 -0.06
CA ASP A 29 2.47 22.35 1.35
C ASP A 29 3.93 21.89 1.55
N GLY A 30 4.63 21.58 0.46
CA GLY A 30 6.01 21.08 0.47
C GLY A 30 6.13 19.56 0.59
N THR A 31 5.02 18.83 0.73
CA THR A 31 5.00 17.36 0.74
C THR A 31 5.42 16.81 -0.62
N ILE A 32 6.28 15.80 -0.61
CA ILE A 32 6.66 15.05 -1.81
C ILE A 32 5.90 13.72 -1.80
N LYS A 33 5.13 13.47 -2.85
CA LYS A 33 4.41 12.22 -3.07
C LYS A 33 5.10 11.43 -4.17
N ASP A 34 5.66 10.28 -3.82
CA ASP A 34 6.21 9.29 -4.75
C ASP A 34 5.24 8.11 -4.81
N SER A 35 4.72 7.80 -6.00
CA SER A 35 3.74 6.73 -6.20
C SER A 35 4.24 5.76 -7.26
N CYS A 36 4.12 4.47 -7.00
CA CYS A 36 4.41 3.41 -7.95
C CYS A 36 3.17 2.52 -8.04
N LEU A 37 2.55 2.48 -9.22
CA LEU A 37 1.46 1.55 -9.52
C LEU A 37 2.02 0.33 -10.25
N TYR A 38 1.67 -0.85 -9.77
CA TYR A 38 1.99 -2.14 -10.37
C TYR A 38 0.69 -2.87 -10.70
N PRO A 39 0.20 -2.79 -11.95
CA PRO A 39 -1.00 -3.50 -12.35
C PRO A 39 -0.80 -5.02 -12.28
N PHE A 40 -1.83 -5.74 -11.87
CA PHE A 40 -1.85 -7.21 -11.90
C PHE A 40 -2.35 -7.78 -13.22
N ASP A 41 -2.69 -6.92 -14.18
CA ASP A 41 -3.06 -7.27 -15.54
C ASP A 41 -2.71 -6.16 -16.54
N LYS A 42 -2.82 -6.49 -17.84
CA LYS A 42 -2.63 -5.56 -18.96
C LYS A 42 -3.69 -4.46 -19.06
N GLY A 43 -4.80 -4.59 -18.34
CA GLY A 43 -5.85 -3.59 -18.31
C GLY A 43 -5.41 -2.32 -17.57
N GLY A 44 -4.43 -2.43 -16.67
CA GLY A 44 -3.91 -1.27 -15.94
C GLY A 44 -4.91 -0.70 -14.93
N ALA A 45 -5.96 -1.45 -14.59
CA ALA A 45 -7.01 -0.98 -13.71
C ALA A 45 -6.51 -0.86 -12.27
N THR A 46 -6.76 0.28 -11.63
CA THR A 46 -6.38 0.49 -10.21
C THR A 46 -7.15 -0.43 -9.26
N THR A 47 -8.25 -1.02 -9.71
CA THR A 47 -9.04 -2.03 -8.99
C THR A 47 -8.40 -3.43 -8.99
N ASN A 48 -7.33 -3.63 -9.76
CA ASN A 48 -6.55 -4.86 -9.84
C ASN A 48 -5.04 -4.55 -9.91
N ALA A 49 -4.50 -3.96 -8.84
CA ALA A 49 -3.12 -3.47 -8.82
C ALA A 49 -2.57 -3.39 -7.39
N LEU A 50 -1.24 -3.30 -7.30
CA LEU A 50 -0.55 -2.81 -6.11
C LEU A 50 -0.19 -1.34 -6.31
N LEU A 51 -0.63 -0.49 -5.38
CA LEU A 51 -0.16 0.88 -5.25
C LEU A 51 0.81 0.98 -4.07
N VAL A 52 1.98 1.55 -4.33
CA VAL A 52 2.98 1.92 -3.30
C VAL A 52 3.10 3.43 -3.32
N GLU A 53 2.72 4.09 -2.23
CA GLU A 53 2.87 5.54 -2.07
C GLU A 53 3.82 5.86 -0.91
N VAL A 54 4.70 6.82 -1.12
CA VAL A 54 5.56 7.39 -0.08
C VAL A 54 5.33 8.88 -0.06
N HIS A 55 4.76 9.36 1.04
CA HIS A 55 4.64 10.78 1.30
C HIS A 55 5.79 11.20 2.21
N THR A 56 6.58 12.17 1.78
CA THR A 56 7.63 12.79 2.58
C THR A 56 7.20 14.21 2.93
N TYR A 57 6.81 14.40 4.18
CA TYR A 57 6.35 15.68 4.71
C TYR A 57 7.53 16.58 5.09
N PRO A 58 7.32 17.91 5.19
CA PRO A 58 8.37 18.85 5.61
C PRO A 58 8.92 18.59 7.02
N SER A 59 8.12 17.98 7.91
CA SER A 59 8.54 17.60 9.26
C SER A 59 7.74 16.42 9.80
N PRO A 60 8.24 15.73 10.86
CA PRO A 60 7.50 14.66 11.52
C PRO A 60 6.15 15.11 12.10
N GLN A 61 6.06 16.35 12.59
CA GLN A 61 4.82 16.87 13.14
C GLN A 61 3.74 16.98 12.07
N VAL A 62 4.09 17.49 10.88
CA VAL A 62 3.14 17.58 9.76
C VAL A 62 2.66 16.19 9.32
N ALA A 63 3.55 15.18 9.33
CA ALA A 63 3.17 13.80 9.03
C ALA A 63 2.14 13.26 10.05
N VAL A 64 2.34 13.52 11.34
CA VAL A 64 1.38 13.15 12.40
C VAL A 64 0.06 13.90 12.24
N ASP A 65 0.11 15.22 12.01
CA ASP A 65 -1.09 16.07 11.88
C ASP A 65 -1.93 15.72 10.65
N SER A 66 -1.31 15.13 9.62
CA SER A 66 -2.01 14.64 8.43
C SER A 66 -2.90 13.41 8.68
N ASP A 67 -2.81 12.82 9.88
CA ASP A 67 -3.43 11.56 10.29
C ASP A 67 -3.22 10.46 9.23
N PRO A 68 -2.03 9.82 9.22
CA PRO A 68 -1.65 8.90 8.16
C PRO A 68 -2.57 7.68 8.05
N PHE A 69 -3.36 7.41 9.07
CA PHE A 69 -4.26 6.27 9.19
C PHE A 69 -5.74 6.62 8.96
N ALA A 70 -6.10 7.90 8.78
CA ALA A 70 -7.49 8.35 8.65
C ALA A 70 -8.31 7.65 7.57
N LEU A 71 -7.66 7.23 6.47
CA LEU A 71 -8.30 6.57 5.33
C LEU A 71 -8.43 5.05 5.50
N LEU A 72 -7.91 4.48 6.59
CA LEU A 72 -7.99 3.06 6.87
C LEU A 72 -9.23 2.76 7.72
N MET A 73 -10.26 2.15 7.13
CA MET A 73 -11.48 1.79 7.86
C MET A 73 -11.25 0.57 8.76
N ASN A 74 -11.67 0.64 10.03
CA ASN A 74 -11.52 -0.45 11.00
C ASN A 74 -10.09 -1.01 11.04
N ALA A 75 -9.11 -0.10 11.04
CA ALA A 75 -7.71 -0.43 11.01
C ALA A 75 -7.27 -1.15 12.28
N VAL A 76 -6.44 -2.18 12.12
CA VAL A 76 -5.81 -2.93 13.21
C VAL A 76 -4.31 -2.75 13.14
N ASP A 77 -3.63 -2.87 14.28
CA ASP A 77 -2.17 -2.83 14.26
C ASP A 77 -1.63 -4.05 13.51
N LEU A 78 -0.60 -3.84 12.70
CA LEU A 78 0.10 -4.88 11.97
C LEU A 78 1.39 -5.22 12.73
N PRO A 79 1.42 -6.29 13.55
CA PRO A 79 2.55 -6.56 14.43
C PRO A 79 3.77 -7.07 13.67
N GLY A 80 4.95 -7.02 14.32
CA GLY A 80 6.20 -7.59 13.79
C GLY A 80 7.03 -6.62 12.93
N LEU A 81 6.55 -5.40 12.72
CA LEU A 81 7.25 -4.35 11.98
C LEU A 81 7.93 -3.36 12.94
N ARG A 82 8.95 -2.64 12.45
CA ARG A 82 9.74 -1.72 13.29
C ARG A 82 9.02 -0.41 13.53
N LYS A 83 8.13 -0.03 12.62
CA LYS A 83 7.40 1.25 12.64
C LYS A 83 5.93 1.05 13.02
N PRO A 84 5.28 2.06 13.63
CA PRO A 84 3.83 2.07 13.82
C PRO A 84 3.14 1.85 12.48
N THR A 85 2.50 0.70 12.34
CA THR A 85 1.93 0.23 11.08
C THR A 85 0.54 -0.33 11.34
N LYS A 86 -0.42 0.08 10.51
CA LYS A 86 -1.79 -0.40 10.59
C LYS A 86 -2.19 -1.04 9.28
N PHE A 87 -3.06 -2.05 9.39
CA PHE A 87 -3.67 -2.77 8.30
C PHE A 87 -5.18 -2.58 8.32
N ALA A 88 -5.79 -2.39 7.14
CA ALA A 88 -7.23 -2.35 6.96
C ALA A 88 -7.64 -3.07 5.68
N VAL A 89 -8.92 -3.43 5.64
CA VAL A 89 -9.58 -3.97 4.46
C VAL A 89 -10.76 -3.06 4.14
N ASN A 90 -10.73 -2.44 2.96
CA ASN A 90 -11.82 -1.63 2.45
C ASN A 90 -12.51 -2.39 1.33
N THR A 91 -13.82 -2.61 1.42
CA THR A 91 -14.59 -3.26 0.35
C THR A 91 -15.35 -2.20 -0.43
N LEU A 92 -15.09 -2.13 -1.73
CA LEU A 92 -15.74 -1.27 -2.70
C LEU A 92 -16.67 -2.12 -3.58
N SER A 93 -17.46 -1.46 -4.45
CA SER A 93 -18.42 -2.15 -5.32
C SER A 93 -17.77 -3.16 -6.28
N GLU A 94 -16.54 -2.89 -6.72
CA GLU A 94 -15.85 -3.68 -7.75
C GLU A 94 -14.52 -4.28 -7.28
N SER A 95 -14.00 -3.81 -6.14
CA SER A 95 -12.72 -4.27 -5.59
C SER A 95 -12.75 -4.39 -4.07
N THR A 96 -11.81 -5.16 -3.55
CA THR A 96 -11.42 -5.14 -2.15
C THR A 96 -9.97 -4.66 -2.06
N GLU A 97 -9.74 -3.65 -1.24
CA GLU A 97 -8.43 -3.06 -1.00
C GLU A 97 -7.88 -3.54 0.34
N PHE A 98 -6.68 -4.12 0.28
CA PHE A 98 -5.89 -4.50 1.43
C PHE A 98 -4.82 -3.42 1.62
N ALA A 99 -5.00 -2.59 2.64
CA ALA A 99 -4.22 -1.38 2.82
C ALA A 99 -3.35 -1.47 4.06
N VAL A 100 -2.08 -1.09 3.92
CA VAL A 100 -1.14 -0.88 5.01
C VAL A 100 -0.67 0.56 4.96
N ALA A 101 -0.66 1.23 6.10
CA ALA A 101 0.03 2.51 6.25
C ALA A 101 1.01 2.41 7.41
N SER A 102 2.17 3.04 7.24
CA SER A 102 3.24 3.09 8.23
C SER A 102 3.79 4.50 8.35
N LEU A 103 4.03 4.94 9.58
CA LEU A 103 4.59 6.26 9.89
C LEU A 103 6.05 6.11 10.35
N ASP A 104 6.98 6.73 9.63
CA ASP A 104 8.40 6.79 9.96
C ASP A 104 8.92 8.24 9.96
N GLY A 105 8.85 8.89 11.12
CA GLY A 105 9.24 10.29 11.27
C GLY A 105 8.41 11.19 10.35
N ALA A 106 9.04 11.83 9.37
CA ALA A 106 8.39 12.68 8.38
C ALA A 106 7.86 11.91 7.14
N ARG A 107 8.01 10.59 7.11
CA ARG A 107 7.60 9.76 5.96
C ARG A 107 6.39 8.91 6.32
N VAL A 108 5.43 8.86 5.41
CA VAL A 108 4.30 7.93 5.48
C VAL A 108 4.38 7.01 4.27
N VAL A 109 4.47 5.71 4.52
CA VAL A 109 4.46 4.70 3.47
C VAL A 109 3.10 4.03 3.46
N ARG A 110 2.47 3.96 2.28
CA ARG A 110 1.21 3.28 2.05
C ARG A 110 1.40 2.19 1.01
N LEU A 111 0.89 1.01 1.31
CA LEU A 111 0.84 -0.13 0.41
C LEU A 111 -0.64 -0.50 0.28
N VAL A 112 -1.18 -0.52 -0.94
CA VAL A 112 -2.57 -0.87 -1.19
C VAL A 112 -2.62 -1.92 -2.29
N ALA A 113 -2.98 -3.15 -1.95
CA ALA A 113 -3.30 -4.17 -2.93
C ALA A 113 -4.81 -4.15 -3.18
N ALA A 114 -5.22 -3.70 -4.37
CA ALA A 114 -6.61 -3.74 -4.82
C ALA A 114 -6.81 -4.99 -5.67
N LEU A 115 -7.80 -5.80 -5.31
CA LEU A 115 -8.18 -7.01 -6.05
C LEU A 115 -9.66 -6.93 -6.44
N PRO A 116 -10.06 -7.47 -7.61
CA PRO A 116 -11.47 -7.62 -7.94
C PRO A 116 -12.21 -8.38 -6.84
N SER A 117 -13.41 -7.92 -6.45
CA SER A 117 -14.14 -8.49 -5.29
C SER A 117 -14.40 -9.99 -5.41
N ALA A 118 -14.55 -10.52 -6.63
CA ALA A 118 -14.77 -11.95 -6.88
C ALA A 118 -13.53 -12.83 -6.63
N THR A 119 -12.34 -12.23 -6.60
CA THR A 119 -11.04 -12.93 -6.46
C THR A 119 -10.24 -12.41 -5.26
N ALA A 120 -10.87 -11.61 -4.40
CA ALA A 120 -10.22 -11.03 -3.24
C ALA A 120 -9.89 -12.11 -2.19
N TRP A 121 -8.80 -11.89 -1.46
CA TRP A 121 -8.48 -12.69 -0.29
C TRP A 121 -9.52 -12.54 0.82
N ASP A 122 -9.53 -13.46 1.77
CA ASP A 122 -10.10 -13.14 3.07
C ASP A 122 -9.18 -12.17 3.84
N ARG A 123 -9.69 -11.64 4.97
CA ARG A 123 -8.94 -10.67 5.78
C ARG A 123 -7.60 -11.23 6.28
N ALA A 124 -7.54 -12.51 6.67
CA ALA A 124 -6.35 -13.10 7.27
C ALA A 124 -5.26 -13.30 6.21
N ALA A 125 -5.62 -13.88 5.07
CA ALA A 125 -4.71 -14.02 3.93
C ALA A 125 -4.23 -12.65 3.43
N GLY A 126 -5.14 -11.67 3.32
CA GLY A 126 -4.78 -10.31 2.96
C GLY A 126 -3.79 -9.67 3.94
N GLN A 127 -4.00 -9.85 5.25
CA GLN A 127 -3.08 -9.37 6.27
C GLN A 127 -1.69 -10.01 6.14
N ASP A 128 -1.62 -11.33 5.89
CA ASP A 128 -0.36 -12.05 5.72
C ASP A 128 0.42 -11.60 4.47
N HIS A 129 -0.27 -11.43 3.34
CA HIS A 129 0.34 -10.92 2.11
C HIS A 129 0.87 -9.50 2.29
N MET A 130 0.08 -8.63 2.93
CA MET A 130 0.49 -7.26 3.18
C MET A 130 1.62 -7.15 4.21
N LEU A 131 1.69 -8.03 5.20
CA LEU A 131 2.82 -8.12 6.13
C LEU A 131 4.12 -8.49 5.41
N LYS A 132 4.08 -9.44 4.48
CA LYS A 132 5.25 -9.81 3.66
C LYS A 132 5.73 -8.62 2.83
N LEU A 133 4.82 -7.91 2.16
CA LEU A 133 5.15 -6.69 1.40
C LEU A 133 5.74 -5.61 2.30
N ALA A 134 5.12 -5.33 3.45
CA ALA A 134 5.59 -4.33 4.39
C ALA A 134 7.00 -4.65 4.92
N THR A 135 7.25 -5.91 5.26
CA THR A 135 8.58 -6.39 5.68
C THR A 135 9.61 -6.18 4.57
N ALA A 136 9.28 -6.53 3.33
CA ALA A 136 10.18 -6.38 2.20
C ALA A 136 10.41 -4.92 1.80
N ALA A 137 9.46 -4.03 2.10
CA ALA A 137 9.61 -2.58 1.99
C ALA A 137 10.50 -1.96 3.08
N GLY A 138 10.85 -2.73 4.13
CA GLY A 138 11.67 -2.28 5.25
C GLY A 138 10.89 -1.50 6.32
N LEU A 139 9.59 -1.74 6.45
CA LEU A 139 8.73 -1.15 7.50
C LEU A 139 8.92 -1.78 8.89
#